data_AF-A0A919TRU9-F1
#
_entry.id   AF-A0A919TRU9-F1
#
_cell.length_a   1.000
_cell.length_b   1.000
_cell.length_c   1.000
_cell.angle_alpha   90.00
_cell.angle_beta   90.00
_cell.angle_gamma   90.00
#
_symmetry.space_group_name_H-M   'P 1'
#
loop_
_entity.id
_entity.type
_entity.pdbx_description
1 polymer ?
#
loop_
_entity_poly.entity_id
_entity_poly.type
_entity_poly.pdbx_seq_one_letter_code
_entity_poly.pdbx_strand_id
1 'polypeptide(L)'
;MAKPRTPPHGGSPEPTPQSGGGGSGGDPPKRRTTASDAGDDPESVRAAEARLARIRPSNPTKDKNTVVLPGTDVAADLADISAGRGNWNAETNRYEVNGRSYGVESTGTVFPVSGPGFVNLSRPEYKVLKQLIGADGDLDAAQAALRRDPSISAADWRSALEVFKHHKSYRGGA
;
A
#
# COMPACT_ATOMS: atom_id res chain seq x y z
N MET A 1 14.52 87.76 16.28
CA MET A 1 14.70 86.49 17.00
C MET A 1 13.58 85.55 16.55
N ALA A 2 13.70 84.27 16.17
CA ALA A 2 14.74 83.26 16.29
C ALA A 2 14.69 82.32 15.04
N LYS A 3 15.83 81.70 14.70
CA LYS A 3 15.95 80.47 13.87
C LYS A 3 16.31 79.31 14.85
N PRO A 4 16.44 78.02 14.46
CA PRO A 4 16.08 77.26 13.24
C PRO A 4 15.44 75.87 13.55
N ARG A 5 15.06 75.08 12.52
CA ARG A 5 15.50 73.67 12.35
C ARG A 5 15.01 73.05 11.02
N THR A 6 15.91 72.33 10.38
CA THR A 6 15.85 71.71 9.04
C THR A 6 15.48 70.19 9.16
N PRO A 7 15.50 69.35 8.09
CA PRO A 7 14.45 68.41 7.66
C PRO A 7 14.89 66.92 7.98
N PRO A 8 14.48 65.77 7.37
CA PRO A 8 14.30 65.46 5.93
C PRO A 8 13.17 64.46 5.54
N HIS A 9 12.99 64.31 4.23
CA HIS A 9 12.42 63.18 3.47
C HIS A 9 11.66 62.03 4.19
N GLY A 10 10.34 61.95 3.94
CA GLY A 10 9.53 60.74 4.08
C GLY A 10 9.11 60.24 2.70
N GLY A 11 9.45 58.99 2.41
CA GLY A 11 9.38 58.37 1.09
C GLY A 11 7.98 58.11 0.53
N SER A 12 7.97 57.88 -0.77
CA SER A 12 6.87 57.34 -1.56
C SER A 12 6.24 56.10 -0.91
N PRO A 13 4.91 55.92 -0.90
CA PRO A 13 4.33 54.63 -0.59
C PRO A 13 4.60 53.67 -1.75
N GLU A 14 5.38 52.63 -1.45
CA GLU A 14 5.56 51.45 -2.29
C GLU A 14 4.22 50.70 -2.38
N PRO A 15 3.75 50.30 -3.58
CA PRO A 15 2.57 49.46 -3.69
C PRO A 15 2.92 48.03 -3.24
N THR A 16 2.36 47.60 -2.11
CA THR A 16 2.31 46.19 -1.73
C THR A 16 1.62 45.37 -2.82
N PRO A 17 2.25 44.32 -3.37
CA PRO A 17 1.50 43.30 -4.10
C PRO A 17 0.79 42.38 -3.09
N GLN A 18 -0.52 42.59 -2.95
CA GLN A 18 -1.46 41.58 -2.46
C GLN A 18 -2.02 40.84 -3.69
N SER A 19 -1.63 39.59 -3.87
CA SER A 19 -2.32 38.48 -4.57
C SER A 19 -1.26 37.40 -4.78
N GLY A 20 -1.39 36.12 -4.45
CA GLY A 20 -2.57 35.29 -4.26
C GLY A 20 -2.21 33.91 -4.85
N GLY A 21 -2.46 32.84 -4.10
CA GLY A 21 -2.67 31.48 -4.61
C GLY A 21 -1.47 30.69 -5.16
N GLY A 22 -1.20 29.51 -4.58
CA GLY A 22 -0.43 28.49 -5.28
C GLY A 22 0.11 27.37 -4.40
N GLY A 23 -0.68 26.31 -4.23
CA GLY A 23 -0.20 25.00 -3.79
C GLY A 23 -0.36 24.71 -2.30
N SER A 24 -1.59 24.43 -1.86
CA SER A 24 -1.79 23.46 -0.77
C SER A 24 -1.35 22.09 -1.28
N GLY A 25 -0.05 21.84 -1.32
CA GLY A 25 0.48 20.49 -1.31
C GLY A 25 0.08 19.90 0.03
N GLY A 26 -1.01 19.13 0.05
CA GLY A 26 -1.55 18.58 1.28
C GLY A 26 -0.46 17.81 2.01
N ASP A 27 -0.04 18.35 3.16
CA ASP A 27 0.94 17.70 4.03
C ASP A 27 0.52 16.25 4.27
N PRO A 28 1.45 15.29 4.19
CA PRO A 28 1.15 13.91 4.54
C PRO A 28 0.59 13.87 5.97
N PRO A 29 -0.35 12.95 6.27
CA PRO A 29 -0.93 12.86 7.61
C PRO A 29 0.19 12.69 8.65
N LYS A 30 0.27 13.66 9.59
CA LYS A 30 1.27 13.66 10.66
C LYS A 30 1.17 12.37 11.46
N ARG A 31 2.21 11.54 11.35
CA ARG A 31 2.37 10.27 12.05
C ARG A 31 2.37 10.52 13.56
N ARG A 32 1.41 9.95 14.29
CA ARG A 32 1.49 9.85 15.76
C ARG A 32 2.34 8.62 16.07
N THR A 33 3.64 8.81 16.23
CA THR A 33 4.54 7.75 16.71
C THR A 33 4.33 7.54 18.20
N THR A 34 3.49 6.59 18.58
CA THR A 34 3.63 5.95 19.89
C THR A 34 4.60 4.79 19.75
N ALA A 35 5.89 5.12 19.92
CA ALA A 35 6.91 4.14 20.23
C ALA A 35 6.70 3.71 21.69
N SER A 36 6.06 2.58 21.93
CA SER A 36 6.05 1.88 23.22
C SER A 36 5.61 0.43 22.99
N ASP A 37 6.41 -0.50 23.50
CA ASP A 37 6.26 -1.96 23.49
C ASP A 37 6.70 -2.72 22.23
N ALA A 38 8.02 -3.00 22.19
CA ALA A 38 8.61 -4.05 21.38
C ALA A 38 8.31 -5.41 22.04
N GLY A 39 7.15 -5.97 21.72
CA GLY A 39 6.83 -7.38 21.87
C GLY A 39 6.71 -8.00 20.48
N ASP A 40 7.34 -9.16 20.30
CA ASP A 40 7.34 -10.02 19.11
C ASP A 40 5.98 -10.06 18.38
N ASP A 41 5.90 -9.43 17.20
CA ASP A 41 5.10 -9.85 16.03
C ASP A 41 5.01 -8.70 14.99
N PRO A 42 5.48 -8.87 13.74
CA PRO A 42 5.22 -7.92 12.65
C PRO A 42 3.77 -8.07 12.15
N GLU A 43 2.84 -7.81 13.05
CA GLU A 43 1.41 -7.87 12.86
C GLU A 43 0.85 -6.63 12.14
N SER A 44 1.63 -5.56 12.03
CA SER A 44 1.14 -4.26 11.53
C SER A 44 0.92 -4.17 10.01
N VAL A 45 1.08 -5.27 9.27
CA VAL A 45 0.56 -5.40 7.88
C VAL A 45 -0.88 -5.96 7.87
N ARG A 46 -1.50 -6.11 9.04
CA ARG A 46 -2.87 -6.62 9.19
C ARG A 46 -3.89 -5.58 8.76
N ALA A 47 -4.32 -5.70 7.51
CA ALA A 47 -5.73 -6.01 7.27
C ALA A 47 -5.95 -6.41 5.81
N ALA A 48 -5.39 -5.71 4.83
CA ALA A 48 -5.72 -5.90 3.41
C ALA A 48 -4.76 -6.82 2.63
N GLU A 49 -3.62 -7.15 3.21
CA GLU A 49 -2.44 -7.57 2.45
C GLU A 49 -1.87 -8.88 3.00
N ALA A 50 -1.72 -9.87 2.13
CA ALA A 50 -1.18 -11.17 2.54
C ALA A 50 0.14 -11.45 1.82
N ARG A 51 1.23 -11.59 2.59
CA ARG A 51 2.46 -12.18 2.05
C ARG A 51 2.15 -13.60 1.60
N LEU A 52 2.48 -13.94 0.35
CA LEU A 52 2.13 -15.24 -0.24
C LEU A 52 2.54 -16.42 0.67
N ALA A 53 3.73 -16.36 1.25
CA ALA A 53 4.27 -17.39 2.16
C ALA A 53 3.50 -17.53 3.50
N ARG A 54 2.65 -16.57 3.87
CA ARG A 54 1.88 -16.54 5.13
C ARG A 54 0.37 -16.70 4.89
N ILE A 55 -0.08 -16.88 3.65
CA ILE A 55 -1.50 -17.16 3.36
C ILE A 55 -1.87 -18.53 3.93
N ARG A 56 -3.00 -18.57 4.66
CA ARG A 56 -3.59 -19.80 5.20
C ARG A 56 -5.03 -19.94 4.74
N PRO A 57 -5.60 -21.17 4.69
CA PRO A 57 -7.01 -21.39 4.35
C PRO A 57 -8.00 -20.66 5.28
N SER A 58 -7.60 -20.30 6.50
CA SER A 58 -8.41 -19.54 7.43
C SER A 58 -8.41 -18.02 7.21
N ASN A 59 -7.52 -17.47 6.35
CA ASN A 59 -7.44 -16.03 6.14
C ASN A 59 -8.75 -15.48 5.56
N PRO A 60 -9.24 -14.32 6.02
CA PRO A 60 -10.46 -13.72 5.49
C PRO A 60 -10.29 -13.38 4.00
N THR A 61 -11.36 -13.57 3.22
CA THR A 61 -11.40 -13.26 1.79
C THR A 61 -12.15 -11.94 1.58
N LYS A 62 -11.45 -10.90 1.12
CA LYS A 62 -12.01 -9.57 0.83
C LYS A 62 -12.38 -9.42 -0.64
N ASP A 63 -13.02 -8.31 -1.01
CA ASP A 63 -13.37 -8.00 -2.40
C ASP A 63 -12.14 -7.75 -3.28
N LYS A 64 -11.12 -7.10 -2.71
CA LYS A 64 -9.79 -6.92 -3.30
C LYS A 64 -8.76 -7.36 -2.27
N ASN A 65 -7.90 -8.30 -2.66
CA ASN A 65 -6.83 -8.83 -1.84
C ASN A 65 -5.53 -8.62 -2.62
N THR A 66 -4.59 -7.90 -2.07
CA THR A 66 -3.28 -7.80 -2.69
C THR A 66 -2.37 -8.85 -2.04
N VAL A 67 -1.69 -9.60 -2.89
CA VAL A 67 -0.72 -10.61 -2.50
C VAL A 67 0.67 -10.06 -2.75
N VAL A 68 1.50 -10.10 -1.70
CA VAL A 68 2.91 -9.75 -1.81
C VAL A 68 3.70 -11.01 -2.19
N LEU A 69 4.27 -11.00 -3.38
CA LEU A 69 5.09 -12.09 -3.91
C LEU A 69 6.43 -12.20 -3.15
N PRO A 70 7.02 -13.40 -3.06
CA PRO A 70 8.35 -13.59 -2.49
C PRO A 70 9.42 -12.73 -3.19
N GLY A 71 10.41 -12.29 -2.42
CA GLY A 71 11.47 -11.39 -2.92
C GLY A 71 11.10 -9.90 -2.90
N THR A 72 9.85 -9.57 -2.59
CA THR A 72 9.40 -8.17 -2.46
C THR A 72 9.74 -7.62 -1.09
N ASP A 73 10.67 -6.67 -1.02
CA ASP A 73 11.08 -6.03 0.24
C ASP A 73 10.17 -4.87 0.65
N VAL A 74 9.01 -5.21 1.19
CA VAL A 74 8.06 -4.24 1.76
C VAL A 74 8.63 -3.54 3.00
N ALA A 75 9.54 -4.19 3.73
CA ALA A 75 10.10 -3.60 4.94
C ALA A 75 11.02 -2.41 4.60
N ALA A 76 11.87 -2.57 3.58
CA ALA A 76 12.69 -1.48 3.05
C ALA A 76 11.83 -0.33 2.52
N ASP A 77 10.77 -0.62 1.76
CA ASP A 77 9.86 0.39 1.23
C ASP A 77 9.19 1.20 2.36
N LEU A 78 8.71 0.54 3.42
CA LEU A 78 8.12 1.22 4.57
C LEU A 78 9.16 2.06 5.34
N ALA A 79 10.41 1.60 5.41
CA ALA A 79 11.50 2.37 5.99
C ALA A 79 11.81 3.62 5.15
N ASP A 80 11.83 3.50 3.82
CA ASP A 80 11.98 4.61 2.88
C ASP A 80 10.85 5.63 3.02
N ILE A 81 9.60 5.18 3.06
CA ILE A 81 8.43 6.04 3.31
C ILE A 81 8.58 6.76 4.66
N SER A 82 8.95 6.04 5.72
CA SER A 82 9.11 6.62 7.06
C SER A 82 10.25 7.63 7.14
N ALA A 83 11.29 7.48 6.32
CA ALA A 83 12.41 8.39 6.24
C ALA A 83 12.18 9.57 5.27
N GLY A 84 10.96 9.70 4.72
CA GLY A 84 10.62 10.77 3.78
C GLY A 84 11.21 10.59 2.38
N ARG A 85 11.65 9.37 2.03
CA ARG A 85 12.16 9.03 0.69
C ARG A 85 11.07 8.56 -0.27
N GLY A 86 9.86 8.30 0.21
CA GLY A 86 8.69 8.02 -0.64
C GLY A 86 8.10 9.30 -1.24
N ASN A 87 7.64 9.23 -2.48
CA ASN A 87 6.90 10.30 -3.13
C ASN A 87 5.44 10.28 -2.67
N TRP A 88 4.93 11.37 -2.10
CA TRP A 88 3.53 11.48 -1.71
C TRP A 88 2.68 12.00 -2.86
N ASN A 89 1.67 11.23 -3.25
CA ASN A 89 0.66 11.62 -4.22
C ASN A 89 -0.63 12.00 -3.47
N ALA A 90 -0.85 13.31 -3.31
CA ALA A 90 -2.00 13.84 -2.57
C ALA A 90 -3.34 13.63 -3.29
N GLU A 91 -3.35 13.54 -4.63
CA GLU A 91 -4.57 13.34 -5.42
C GLU A 91 -5.16 11.94 -5.21
N THR A 92 -4.29 10.96 -5.04
CA THR A 92 -4.68 9.55 -4.85
C THR A 92 -4.55 9.07 -3.41
N ASN A 93 -4.01 9.90 -2.51
CA ASN A 93 -3.72 9.62 -1.11
C ASN A 93 -2.79 8.40 -0.94
N ARG A 94 -1.66 8.41 -1.66
CA ARG A 94 -0.73 7.27 -1.77
C ARG A 94 0.72 7.66 -1.68
N TYR A 95 1.54 6.76 -1.15
CA TYR A 95 2.98 6.81 -1.31
C TYR A 95 3.43 6.01 -2.53
N GLU A 96 4.41 6.54 -3.25
CA GLU A 96 5.11 5.87 -4.33
C GLU A 96 6.59 5.70 -3.94
N VAL A 97 7.08 4.46 -3.95
CA VAL A 97 8.45 4.12 -3.56
C VAL A 97 8.90 2.89 -4.33
N ASN A 98 10.12 2.91 -4.89
CA ASN A 98 10.70 1.77 -5.64
C ASN A 98 9.77 1.21 -6.75
N GLY A 99 8.98 2.08 -7.41
CA GLY A 99 8.02 1.69 -8.45
C GLY A 99 6.72 1.04 -7.92
N ARG A 100 6.51 1.05 -6.61
CA ARG A 100 5.33 0.51 -5.93
C ARG A 100 4.49 1.61 -5.33
N SER A 101 3.19 1.39 -5.29
CA SER A 101 2.19 2.27 -4.72
C SER A 101 1.59 1.68 -3.45
N TYR A 102 1.48 2.53 -2.44
CA TYR A 102 0.97 2.21 -1.11
C TYR A 102 -0.15 3.17 -0.73
N GLY A 103 -1.29 2.62 -0.32
CA GLY A 103 -2.41 3.37 0.20
C GLY A 103 -2.22 3.69 1.67
N VAL A 104 -2.87 4.75 2.13
CA VAL A 104 -2.92 5.12 3.54
C VAL A 104 -4.37 5.09 3.99
N GLU A 105 -4.68 4.24 4.98
CA GLU A 105 -5.98 4.25 5.63
C GLU A 105 -6.14 5.53 6.46
N SER A 106 -7.38 5.92 6.78
CA SER A 106 -7.66 7.10 7.63
C SER A 106 -7.01 7.01 9.02
N THR A 107 -6.65 5.80 9.46
CA THR A 107 -5.92 5.51 10.71
C THR A 107 -4.43 5.79 10.62
N GLY A 108 -3.89 6.04 9.42
CA GLY A 108 -2.46 6.20 9.15
C GLY A 108 -1.73 4.90 8.81
N THR A 109 -2.43 3.76 8.75
CA THR A 109 -1.85 2.48 8.32
C THR A 109 -1.53 2.50 6.84
N VAL A 110 -0.29 2.18 6.49
CA VAL A 110 0.17 2.08 5.09
C VAL A 110 0.01 0.64 4.61
N PHE A 111 -0.62 0.44 3.47
CA PHE A 111 -0.84 -0.88 2.88
C PHE A 111 -0.44 -0.91 1.40
N PRO A 112 0.21 -1.99 0.92
CA PRO A 112 0.50 -2.16 -0.50
C PRO A 112 -0.76 -2.09 -1.37
N VAL A 113 -0.63 -1.54 -2.58
CA VAL A 113 -1.76 -1.47 -3.52
C VAL A 113 -1.39 -2.01 -4.88
N SER A 114 -0.29 -1.57 -5.46
CA SER A 114 0.13 -2.00 -6.81
C SER A 114 1.62 -1.77 -7.03
N GLY A 115 2.18 -2.46 -8.02
CA GLY A 115 3.58 -2.34 -8.41
C GLY A 115 4.32 -3.68 -8.43
N PRO A 116 5.62 -3.67 -8.78
CA PRO A 116 6.42 -4.89 -8.89
C PRO A 116 6.40 -5.72 -7.62
N GLY A 117 6.03 -6.99 -7.75
CA GLY A 117 5.93 -7.91 -6.61
C GLY A 117 4.58 -7.90 -5.89
N PHE A 118 3.62 -7.09 -6.33
CA PHE A 118 2.23 -7.11 -5.83
C PHE A 118 1.29 -7.63 -6.90
N VAL A 119 0.38 -8.52 -6.50
CA VAL A 119 -0.69 -9.03 -7.36
C VAL A 119 -2.03 -8.81 -6.70
N ASN A 120 -2.93 -8.08 -7.34
CA ASN A 120 -4.29 -7.92 -6.85
C ASN A 120 -5.15 -9.10 -7.32
N LEU A 121 -5.79 -9.77 -6.39
CA LEU A 121 -6.76 -10.83 -6.60
C LEU A 121 -8.13 -10.38 -6.12
N SER A 122 -9.13 -10.63 -6.95
CA SER A 122 -10.53 -10.55 -6.58
C SER A 122 -10.87 -11.61 -5.52
N ARG A 123 -12.05 -11.46 -4.92
CA ARG A 123 -12.60 -12.42 -3.97
C ARG A 123 -12.57 -13.89 -4.46
N PRO A 124 -13.09 -14.22 -5.67
CA PRO A 124 -13.05 -15.60 -6.17
C PRO A 124 -11.62 -16.09 -6.45
N GLU A 125 -10.77 -15.27 -7.07
CA GLU A 125 -9.37 -15.64 -7.32
C GLU A 125 -8.60 -15.94 -6.02
N TYR A 126 -8.82 -15.13 -4.97
CA TYR A 126 -8.18 -15.36 -3.67
C TYR A 126 -8.69 -16.62 -2.97
N LYS A 127 -9.98 -16.99 -3.16
CA LYS A 127 -10.49 -18.30 -2.68
C LYS A 127 -9.77 -19.45 -3.38
N VAL A 128 -9.58 -19.38 -4.70
CA VAL A 128 -8.83 -20.40 -5.45
C VAL A 128 -7.42 -20.53 -4.91
N LEU A 129 -6.71 -19.42 -4.74
CA LEU A 129 -5.35 -19.42 -4.19
C LEU A 129 -5.30 -20.09 -2.81
N LYS A 130 -6.25 -19.80 -1.93
CA LYS A 130 -6.31 -20.44 -0.60
C LYS A 130 -6.50 -21.95 -0.68
N GLN A 131 -7.33 -22.43 -1.61
CA GLN A 131 -7.54 -23.87 -1.78
C GLN A 131 -6.33 -24.56 -2.38
N LEU A 132 -5.64 -23.93 -3.33
CA LEU A 132 -4.35 -24.43 -3.86
C LEU A 132 -3.30 -24.57 -2.75
N ILE A 133 -3.19 -23.57 -1.87
CA ILE A 133 -2.28 -23.63 -0.72
C ILE A 133 -2.73 -24.69 0.29
N GLY A 134 -4.03 -24.78 0.59
CA GLY A 134 -4.59 -25.76 1.52
C GLY A 134 -4.45 -27.20 1.04
N ALA A 135 -4.50 -27.43 -0.26
CA ALA A 135 -4.31 -28.73 -0.91
C ALA A 135 -2.83 -29.04 -1.21
N ASP A 136 -1.88 -28.24 -0.71
CA ASP A 136 -0.44 -28.38 -0.95
C ASP A 136 -0.07 -28.50 -2.45
N GLY A 137 -0.80 -27.76 -3.29
CA GLY A 137 -0.60 -27.74 -4.74
C GLY A 137 -1.30 -28.84 -5.53
N ASP A 138 -2.10 -29.71 -4.88
CA ASP A 138 -2.96 -30.67 -5.57
C ASP A 138 -4.13 -29.95 -6.28
N LEU A 139 -4.01 -29.83 -7.61
CA LEU A 139 -4.97 -29.16 -8.48
C LEU A 139 -6.33 -29.87 -8.50
N ASP A 140 -6.32 -31.20 -8.55
CA ASP A 140 -7.54 -32.00 -8.61
C ASP A 140 -8.32 -31.89 -7.30
N ALA A 141 -7.62 -31.98 -6.16
CA ALA A 141 -8.22 -31.79 -4.85
C ALA A 141 -8.79 -30.36 -4.67
N ALA A 142 -8.04 -29.34 -5.10
CA ALA A 142 -8.52 -27.96 -5.06
C ALA A 142 -9.76 -27.77 -5.94
N GLN A 143 -9.79 -28.36 -7.14
CA GLN A 143 -10.91 -28.23 -8.08
C GLN A 143 -12.14 -28.96 -7.54
N ALA A 144 -11.96 -30.17 -6.99
CA ALA A 144 -13.03 -30.92 -6.35
C ALA A 144 -13.66 -30.13 -5.17
N ALA A 145 -12.83 -29.48 -4.35
CA ALA A 145 -13.29 -28.68 -3.22
C ALA A 145 -14.09 -27.44 -3.65
N LEU A 146 -13.73 -26.81 -4.78
CA LEU A 146 -14.39 -25.60 -5.29
C LEU A 146 -15.50 -25.88 -6.29
N ARG A 147 -15.69 -27.13 -6.72
CA ARG A 147 -16.70 -27.52 -7.71
C ARG A 147 -18.13 -27.09 -7.33
N ARG A 148 -18.41 -26.99 -6.03
CA ARG A 148 -19.73 -26.61 -5.51
C ARG A 148 -19.86 -25.11 -5.19
N ASP A 149 -18.81 -24.32 -5.38
CA ASP A 149 -18.86 -22.86 -5.14
C ASP A 149 -19.29 -22.14 -6.43
N PRO A 150 -20.54 -21.62 -6.51
CA PRO A 150 -21.04 -20.95 -7.70
C PRO A 150 -20.39 -19.59 -7.97
N SER A 151 -19.60 -19.06 -7.01
CA SER A 151 -18.87 -17.80 -7.18
C SER A 151 -17.53 -17.96 -7.90
N ILE A 152 -17.10 -19.19 -8.20
CA ILE A 152 -15.83 -19.46 -8.89
C ILE A 152 -16.09 -19.83 -10.35
N SER A 153 -15.45 -19.12 -11.25
CA SER A 153 -15.41 -19.40 -12.69
C SER A 153 -14.05 -19.98 -13.10
N ALA A 154 -13.97 -20.54 -14.30
CA ALA A 154 -12.70 -21.04 -14.84
C ALA A 154 -11.63 -19.93 -14.99
N ALA A 155 -12.05 -18.67 -15.20
CA ALA A 155 -11.13 -17.55 -15.35
C ALA A 155 -10.39 -17.23 -14.05
N ASP A 156 -11.03 -17.44 -12.89
CA ASP A 156 -10.46 -17.13 -11.57
C ASP A 156 -9.25 -18.00 -11.23
N TRP A 157 -9.16 -19.19 -11.84
CA TRP A 157 -8.03 -20.09 -11.67
C TRP A 157 -6.74 -19.55 -12.27
N ARG A 158 -6.83 -18.81 -13.37
CA ARG A 158 -5.64 -18.34 -14.09
C ARG A 158 -4.79 -17.43 -13.21
N SER A 159 -5.38 -16.36 -12.67
CA SER A 159 -4.66 -15.40 -11.82
C SER A 159 -4.17 -16.06 -10.52
N ALA A 160 -5.00 -16.92 -9.92
CA ALA A 160 -4.64 -17.64 -8.71
C ALA A 160 -3.46 -18.60 -8.93
N LEU A 161 -3.42 -19.31 -10.06
CA LEU A 161 -2.32 -20.21 -10.43
C LEU A 161 -1.03 -19.42 -10.70
N GLU A 162 -1.11 -18.30 -11.42
CA GLU A 162 0.07 -17.45 -11.64
C GLU A 162 0.70 -17.00 -10.30
N VAL A 163 -0.12 -16.58 -9.34
CA VAL A 163 0.38 -16.27 -7.99
C VAL A 163 0.92 -17.51 -7.29
N PHE A 164 0.20 -18.63 -7.37
CA PHE A 164 0.58 -19.87 -6.70
C PHE A 164 1.92 -20.44 -7.22
N LYS A 165 2.30 -20.20 -8.48
CA LYS A 165 3.63 -20.59 -9.01
C LYS A 165 4.80 -20.03 -8.22
N HIS A 166 4.61 -18.90 -7.54
CA HIS A 166 5.63 -18.31 -6.67
C HIS A 166 5.60 -18.89 -5.24
N HIS A 167 4.63 -19.73 -4.89
CA HIS A 167 4.52 -20.34 -3.59
C HIS A 167 5.38 -21.61 -3.50
N LYS A 168 5.99 -21.86 -2.33
CA LYS A 168 6.89 -23.01 -2.10
C LYS A 168 6.26 -24.39 -2.35
N SER A 169 4.94 -24.50 -2.23
CA SER A 169 4.19 -25.74 -2.50
C SER A 169 3.97 -26.00 -3.99
N TYR A 170 4.27 -25.04 -4.85
CA TYR A 170 4.21 -25.27 -6.29
C TYR A 170 5.35 -26.19 -6.71
N ARG A 171 5.00 -27.38 -7.19
CA ARG A 171 5.98 -28.40 -7.56
C ARG A 171 6.40 -28.35 -9.03
N GLY A 172 5.91 -27.38 -9.80
CA GLY A 172 6.03 -27.40 -11.27
C GLY A 172 5.15 -28.49 -11.84
N GLY A 173 4.20 -28.14 -12.69
CA GLY A 173 3.64 -29.16 -13.57
C GLY A 173 4.79 -29.69 -14.42
N ALA A 174 5.04 -31.00 -14.35
CA ALA A 174 5.96 -31.68 -15.26
C ALA A 174 5.50 -31.51 -16.72
#